data_AF-A0A3M3W703-F1
#
_entry.id   AF-A0A3M3W703-F1
#
_cell.length_a   1.000
_cell.length_b   1.000
_cell.length_c   1.000
_cell.angle_alpha   90.00
_cell.angle_beta   90.00
_cell.angle_gamma   90.00
#
_symmetry.space_group_name_H-M   'P 1'
#
loop_
_entity.id
_entity.type
_entity.pdbx_description
1 polymer ?
#
loop_
_entity_poly.entity_id
_entity_poly.type
_entity_poly.pdbx_seq_one_letter_code
_entity_poly.pdbx_strand_id
1 'polypeptide(L)'
;MASWKGHFDDVVFQSFVKTVGIYPTGTLVRLESGRLGVVVEQSEASLLKPRVKVFMSARTGKTFAAQIIDLGSFADPDAIVKIETPTDWGMEEVDTLWAGSPA
;
A
#
# COMPACT_ATOMS: atom_id res chain seq x y z
N MET A 1 12.52 20.56 1.13
CA MET A 1 11.61 19.39 1.15
C MET A 1 12.21 18.38 0.18
N ALA A 2 12.62 17.22 0.67
CA ALA A 2 13.30 16.23 -0.16
C ALA A 2 12.30 15.66 -1.18
N SER A 3 12.41 16.12 -2.43
CA SER A 3 11.84 15.41 -3.57
C SER A 3 12.71 14.18 -3.79
N TRP A 4 12.22 13.02 -3.36
CA TRP A 4 12.92 11.75 -3.54
C TRP A 4 12.58 11.17 -4.91
N LYS A 5 13.36 11.57 -5.92
CA LYS A 5 13.38 10.91 -7.23
C LYS A 5 14.47 9.84 -7.26
N GLY A 6 14.06 8.58 -7.33
CA GLY A 6 14.89 7.48 -7.83
C GLY A 6 15.18 6.36 -6.84
N HIS A 7 14.70 5.15 -7.20
CA HIS A 7 15.27 3.85 -6.85
C HIS A 7 15.58 3.59 -5.37
N PHE A 8 14.56 3.39 -4.55
CA PHE A 8 14.77 2.39 -3.50
C PHE A 8 14.83 1.04 -4.21
N ASP A 9 16.00 0.42 -4.19
CA ASP A 9 16.17 -0.95 -4.67
C ASP A 9 15.11 -1.82 -3.97
N ASP A 10 14.23 -2.45 -4.74
CA ASP A 10 13.16 -3.30 -4.21
C ASP A 10 13.73 -4.34 -3.24
N VAL A 11 14.98 -4.77 -3.43
CA VAL A 11 15.68 -5.69 -2.53
C VAL A 11 15.96 -5.02 -1.18
N VAL A 12 16.41 -3.77 -1.16
CA VAL A 12 16.69 -3.02 0.08
C VAL A 12 15.39 -2.69 0.80
N PHE A 13 14.34 -2.30 0.08
CA PHE A 13 13.03 -2.03 0.68
C PHE A 13 12.39 -3.30 1.24
N GLN A 14 12.39 -4.40 0.49
CA GLN A 14 11.91 -5.69 0.99
C GLN A 14 12.74 -6.20 2.16
N SER A 15 14.06 -5.97 2.15
CA SER A 15 14.93 -6.30 3.28
C SER A 15 14.60 -5.42 4.49
N PHE A 16 14.36 -4.13 4.31
CA PHE A 16 13.92 -3.22 5.37
C PHE A 16 12.58 -3.67 5.97
N VAL A 17 11.59 -4.02 5.15
CA VAL A 17 10.31 -4.58 5.62
C VAL A 17 10.54 -5.88 6.38
N LYS A 18 11.40 -6.77 5.88
CA LYS A 18 11.71 -8.06 6.55
C LYS A 18 12.49 -7.89 7.85
N THR A 19 13.39 -6.91 7.91
CA THR A 19 14.29 -6.68 9.05
C THR A 19 13.64 -5.83 10.14
N VAL A 20 12.91 -4.78 9.75
CA VAL A 20 12.28 -3.85 10.68
C VAL A 20 10.81 -4.21 10.93
N GLY A 21 10.17 -4.95 10.03
CA GLY A 21 8.79 -5.41 10.16
C GLY A 21 7.76 -4.32 9.87
N ILE A 22 8.11 -3.25 9.15
CA ILE A 22 7.26 -2.08 8.93
C ILE A 22 6.89 -1.94 7.46
N TYR A 23 5.60 -1.73 7.18
CA TYR A 23 5.12 -1.21 5.90
C TYR A 23 4.88 0.31 5.99
N PRO A 24 5.69 1.14 5.31
CA PRO A 24 5.52 2.59 5.36
C PRO A 24 4.20 3.06 4.75
N THR A 25 3.66 4.16 5.29
CA THR A 25 2.55 4.89 4.67
C THR A 25 2.90 5.31 3.24
N GLY A 26 1.95 5.19 2.33
CA GLY A 26 2.15 5.45 0.90
C GLY A 26 2.62 4.24 0.08
N THR A 27 2.99 3.13 0.73
CA THR A 27 3.39 1.89 0.03
C THR A 27 2.18 1.28 -0.68
N LEU A 28 2.32 1.03 -1.99
CA LEU A 28 1.34 0.29 -2.77
C LEU A 28 1.53 -1.22 -2.53
N VAL A 29 0.46 -1.89 -2.10
CA VAL A 29 0.48 -3.30 -1.71
C VAL A 29 -0.65 -4.08 -2.36
N ARG A 30 -0.36 -5.33 -2.67
CA ARG A 30 -1.33 -6.35 -3.06
C ARG A 30 -1.65 -7.20 -1.84
N LEU A 31 -2.94 -7.35 -1.60
CA LEU A 31 -3.48 -8.21 -0.56
C LEU A 31 -3.73 -9.63 -1.08
N GLU A 32 -3.82 -10.61 -0.19
CA GLU A 32 -4.09 -12.03 -0.52
C GLU A 32 -5.45 -12.19 -1.23
N SER A 33 -6.44 -11.38 -0.85
CA SER A 33 -7.71 -11.25 -1.57
C SER A 33 -7.55 -10.87 -3.05
N GLY A 34 -6.39 -10.36 -3.46
CA GLY A 34 -6.13 -9.80 -4.78
C GLY A 34 -6.61 -8.36 -4.90
N ARG A 35 -6.94 -7.70 -3.79
CA ARG A 35 -7.17 -6.25 -3.74
C ARG A 35 -5.84 -5.52 -3.77
N LEU A 36 -5.79 -4.41 -4.49
CA LEU A 36 -4.68 -3.46 -4.54
C LEU A 36 -5.06 -2.26 -3.67
N GLY A 37 -4.11 -1.83 -2.83
CA GLY A 37 -4.33 -0.72 -1.91
C GLY A 37 -3.05 -0.02 -1.50
N VAL A 38 -3.20 1.12 -0.86
CA VAL A 38 -2.08 1.91 -0.30
C VAL A 38 -2.16 1.91 1.22
N VAL A 39 -1.02 1.73 1.86
CA VAL A 39 -0.90 1.85 3.32
C VAL A 39 -1.21 3.29 3.72
N VAL A 40 -2.23 3.48 4.57
CA VAL A 40 -2.65 4.82 5.02
C VAL A 40 -2.27 5.09 6.47
N GLU A 41 -2.17 4.05 7.29
CA GLU A 41 -1.90 4.18 8.72
C GLU A 41 -1.16 2.94 9.22
N GLN A 42 -0.16 3.11 10.07
CA GLN A 42 0.50 1.99 10.75
C GLN A 42 -0.32 1.57 11.96
N SER A 43 -0.37 0.26 12.24
CA SER A 43 -1.01 -0.22 13.47
C SER A 43 0.00 -0.19 14.62
N GLU A 44 -0.38 0.45 15.74
CA GLU A 44 0.42 0.47 16.97
C GLU A 44 0.59 -0.95 17.56
N ALA A 45 -0.38 -1.84 17.30
CA ALA A 45 -0.38 -3.20 17.81
C ALA A 45 0.49 -4.15 16.97
N SER A 46 0.64 -3.90 15.66
CA SER A 46 1.48 -4.73 14.79
C SER A 46 1.91 -3.97 13.54
N LEU A 47 3.22 -3.77 13.41
CA LEU A 47 3.85 -3.10 12.27
C LEU A 47 3.66 -3.83 10.93
N LEU A 48 3.33 -5.13 10.98
CA LEU A 48 3.04 -5.99 9.83
C LEU A 48 1.56 -5.97 9.42
N LYS A 49 0.69 -5.32 10.19
CA LYS A 49 -0.75 -5.27 9.97
C LYS A 49 -1.25 -3.83 9.93
N PRO A 50 -0.78 -3.01 8.97
CA PRO A 50 -1.25 -1.64 8.83
C PRO A 50 -2.71 -1.57 8.37
N ARG A 51 -3.27 -0.35 8.40
CA ARG A 51 -4.53 -0.04 7.72
C ARG A 51 -4.24 0.32 6.27
N VAL A 52 -4.98 -0.29 5.36
CA VAL A 52 -4.78 -0.18 3.91
C VAL A 52 -6.05 0.35 3.26
N LYS A 53 -5.92 1.40 2.45
CA LYS A 53 -7.00 1.89 1.59
C LYS A 53 -6.96 1.12 0.28
N VAL A 54 -7.89 0.21 0.09
CA VAL A 54 -8.04 -0.58 -1.15
C VAL A 54 -8.96 0.11 -2.13
N PHE A 55 -8.67 0.01 -3.43
CA PHE A 55 -9.41 0.74 -4.46
C PHE A 55 -9.43 0.06 -5.83
N MET A 56 -8.67 -1.02 -6.03
CA MET A 56 -8.60 -1.73 -7.31
C MET A 56 -8.45 -3.24 -7.09
N SER A 57 -8.97 -4.04 -8.02
CA SER A 57 -8.72 -5.48 -8.07
C SER A 57 -7.49 -5.77 -8.92
N ALA A 58 -6.46 -6.36 -8.32
CA ALA A 58 -5.25 -6.80 -9.02
C ALA A 58 -5.53 -7.97 -9.98
N ARG A 59 -6.66 -8.67 -9.82
CA ARG A 59 -7.04 -9.79 -10.70
C ARG A 59 -7.69 -9.33 -12.00
N THR A 60 -8.41 -8.21 -11.96
CA THR A 60 -9.24 -7.74 -13.09
C THR A 60 -8.87 -6.35 -13.58
N GLY A 61 -7.98 -5.63 -12.89
CA GLY A 61 -7.61 -4.25 -13.20
C GLY A 61 -8.73 -3.22 -12.95
N LYS A 62 -9.88 -3.64 -12.40
CA LYS A 62 -11.03 -2.76 -12.19
C LYS A 62 -10.92 -2.00 -10.88
N THR A 63 -11.16 -0.71 -10.93
CA THR A 63 -11.31 0.14 -9.74
C THR A 63 -12.69 -0.03 -9.12
N PHE A 64 -12.77 0.15 -7.81
CA PHE A 64 -14.02 0.13 -7.05
C PHE A 64 -14.00 1.23 -5.97
N ALA A 65 -15.13 1.45 -5.32
CA ALA A 65 -15.24 2.45 -4.26
C ALA A 65 -14.22 2.18 -3.15
N ALA A 66 -13.34 3.14 -2.89
CA ALA A 66 -12.23 2.93 -1.98
C ALA A 66 -12.70 2.65 -0.55
N GLN A 67 -12.07 1.67 0.10
CA GLN A 67 -12.41 1.24 1.46
C GLN A 67 -11.14 1.11 2.29
N ILE A 68 -11.22 1.43 3.58
CA ILE A 68 -10.10 1.25 4.51
C ILE A 68 -10.30 -0.08 5.24
N ILE A 69 -9.30 -0.93 5.14
CA ILE A 69 -9.26 -2.23 5.82
C ILE A 69 -8.19 -2.17 6.88
N ASP A 70 -8.52 -2.64 8.08
CA ASP A 70 -7.57 -2.86 9.15
C ASP A 70 -7.13 -4.33 9.13
N LEU A 71 -5.89 -4.59 8.69
CA LEU A 71 -5.32 -5.94 8.63
C LEU A 71 -5.07 -6.54 10.03
N GLY A 72 -5.16 -5.72 11.08
CA GLY A 72 -5.13 -6.13 12.48
C GLY A 72 -6.44 -6.74 12.96
N SER A 73 -7.55 -6.45 12.28
CA SER A 73 -8.89 -6.86 12.69
C SER A 73 -9.19 -8.31 12.32
N PHE A 74 -9.89 -9.02 13.21
CA PHE A 74 -10.37 -10.39 12.94
C PHE A 74 -11.62 -10.42 12.04
N ALA A 75 -12.25 -9.27 11.78
CA ALA A 75 -13.50 -9.20 11.03
C ALA A 75 -13.33 -9.37 9.51
N ASP A 76 -12.20 -8.92 8.95
CA ASP A 76 -11.84 -9.09 7.54
C ASP A 76 -10.36 -9.54 7.48
N PRO A 77 -10.09 -10.86 7.67
CA PRO A 77 -8.73 -11.36 7.65
C PRO A 77 -8.17 -11.28 6.23
N ASP A 78 -7.18 -10.41 6.06
CA ASP A 78 -6.42 -10.27 4.82
C ASP A 78 -4.95 -10.01 5.18
N ALA A 79 -4.06 -10.20 4.21
CA ALA A 79 -2.62 -10.06 4.43
C ALA A 79 -1.94 -9.44 3.22
N ILE A 80 -0.88 -8.68 3.46
CA ILE A 80 -0.03 -8.15 2.40
C ILE A 80 0.81 -9.32 1.86
N VAL A 81 0.61 -9.65 0.58
CA VAL A 81 1.36 -10.72 -0.10
C VAL A 81 2.49 -10.18 -0.97
N LYS A 82 2.36 -8.93 -1.44
CA LYS A 82 3.34 -8.32 -2.32
C LYS A 82 3.29 -6.80 -2.25
N ILE A 83 4.45 -6.18 -2.40
CA ILE A 83 4.59 -4.73 -2.65
C ILE A 83 4.58 -4.54 -4.17
N GLU A 84 3.78 -3.61 -4.64
CA GLU A 84 3.62 -3.34 -6.07
C GLU A 84 4.23 -1.99 -6.43
N THR A 85 4.68 -1.86 -7.68
CA THR A 85 5.15 -0.58 -8.21
C THR A 85 3.99 0.11 -8.93
N PRO A 86 3.76 1.42 -8.71
CA PRO A 86 2.66 2.14 -9.36
C PRO A 86 2.67 2.05 -10.89
N THR A 87 3.86 2.03 -11.49
CA THR A 87 4.06 1.90 -12.94
C THR A 87 3.47 0.60 -13.49
N ASP A 88 3.47 -0.50 -12.72
CA ASP A 88 2.90 -1.79 -13.14
C ASP A 88 1.37 -1.73 -13.32
N TRP A 89 0.74 -0.69 -12.75
CA TRP A 89 -0.70 -0.48 -12.75
C TRP A 89 -1.13 0.75 -13.53
N GLY A 90 -0.22 1.35 -14.32
CA GLY A 90 -0.48 2.58 -15.08
C GLY A 90 -0.75 3.80 -14.19
N MET A 91 -0.29 3.77 -12.94
CA MET A 91 -0.42 4.88 -11.99
C MET A 91 0.87 5.71 -12.04
N GLU A 92 1.00 6.55 -13.07
CA GLU A 92 2.18 7.42 -13.22
C GLU A 92 2.22 8.57 -12.20
N GLU A 93 1.10 8.84 -11.51
CA GLU A 93 1.02 9.86 -10.47
C GLU A 93 0.17 9.36 -9.28
N VAL A 94 0.78 8.54 -8.42
CA VAL A 94 0.21 8.25 -7.10
C VAL A 94 0.04 9.56 -6.29
N ASP A 95 0.88 10.55 -6.58
CA ASP A 95 0.83 11.90 -6.02
C ASP A 95 -0.51 12.62 -6.20
N THR A 96 -1.14 12.45 -7.35
CA THR A 96 -2.42 13.10 -7.67
C THR A 96 -3.61 12.38 -7.02
N LEU A 97 -3.44 11.12 -6.59
CA LEU A 97 -4.51 10.31 -5.96
C LEU A 97 -4.58 10.48 -4.44
N TRP A 98 -3.49 10.92 -3.80
CA TRP A 98 -3.45 11.22 -2.36
C TRP A 98 -3.53 12.71 -2.03
N ALA A 99 -3.19 13.60 -2.96
CA ALA A 99 -3.31 15.04 -2.78
C ALA A 99 -4.79 15.41 -2.82
N GLY A 100 -5.48 15.31 -1.67
CA GLY A 100 -6.73 16.01 -1.48
C GLY A 100 -6.56 17.45 -1.97
N SER A 101 -7.48 17.90 -2.83
CA SER A 101 -7.48 19.22 -3.44
C SER A 101 -7.01 20.27 -2.44
N PRO A 102 -5.98 21.09 -2.74
CA PRO A 102 -5.78 22.30 -1.98
C PRO A 102 -7.04 23.17 -2.15
N ALA A 103 -7.47 23.77 -1.05
CA ALA A 103 -8.48 24.82 -1.06
C ALA A 103 -7.94 26.09 -1.74
#